data_AF-A0A1R2C7H9-F1
#
_entry.id   AF-A0A1R2C7H9-F1
#
_cell.length_a   1.000
_cell.length_b   1.000
_cell.length_c   1.000
_cell.angle_alpha   90.00
_cell.angle_beta   90.00
_cell.angle_gamma   90.00
#
_symmetry.space_group_name_H-M   'P 1'
#
loop_
_entity.id
_entity.type
_entity.pdbx_description
1 polymer ?
#
loop_
_entity_poly.entity_id
_entity_poly.type
_entity_poly.pdbx_seq_one_letter_code
_entity_poly.pdbx_strand_id
1 'polypeptide(L)'
;MLDLAVKHVEGLGENLSYAGCYVTVENNLVDVITPLTQASLESAIKIPSCGKLHLIIKNMREGDKLIGSVSLPISLLKESIHWLPLFDSLDYDYLQTLPEKVDCPRIQIQILNITHDYSTNFIDKVKSLQLKIMDLEHTLASERWEFQREIGSLSSSQRYREDSQALVIEQLKLQIEKQEVLIQDLLGQKNDVAKTVEKESQWKKELDDKLKSICAEYEKTLKKAQDRDLEYIATISILKKESLDLKFKYDCQQQDLYEKDLTISHLKEKNSQLSLENYEKMLETLKSKAVVYQEHMKKSEKNRDGLQLKIEELIERISAINLCPNCEANEKEIVELSNQVSFLKSELREYENKENKLSFSSLESESFKEPPVTTDLSSKILQLMLENKYLKTQVNKLESKVSDHDEVDEFLKQYPEMFSKISVGQYYYNNTKVNLFIENSALLCRVGNIMTVHDFLISFTHGSNSTTPCDISFKETTKHCQEVASEIGECSYMSEEDKKDEAKKKDFKGKQVLFKKQFKPEKKTFAPLRQTSAHFDRRKTK
;
A
#
# COMPACT_ATOMS: atom_id res chain seq x y z
N MET A 1 73.99 46.32 100.33
CA MET A 1 74.83 45.74 99.26
C MET A 1 75.71 46.85 98.74
N LEU A 2 76.95 46.52 98.38
CA LEU A 2 77.94 47.45 97.84
C LEU A 2 78.37 46.94 96.46
N ASP A 3 78.66 47.85 95.55
CA ASP A 3 79.21 47.51 94.24
C ASP A 3 80.73 47.65 94.30
N LEU A 4 81.46 46.54 94.19
CA LEU A 4 82.92 46.45 94.16
C LEU A 4 83.40 46.36 92.71
N ALA A 5 84.21 47.31 92.26
CA ALA A 5 84.90 47.23 90.98
C ALA A 5 86.42 47.12 91.20
N VAL A 6 87.07 46.16 90.57
CA VAL A 6 88.54 46.10 90.52
C VAL A 6 89.00 47.01 89.38
N LYS A 7 89.85 48.00 89.67
CA LYS A 7 90.25 49.04 88.70
C LYS A 7 91.62 48.81 88.07
N HIS A 8 92.59 48.32 88.85
CA HIS A 8 93.96 48.16 88.37
C HIS A 8 94.72 47.12 89.19
N VAL A 9 95.73 46.49 88.60
CA VAL A 9 96.64 45.57 89.28
C VAL A 9 98.07 45.87 88.84
N GLU A 10 99.01 45.98 89.79
CA GLU A 10 100.40 46.34 89.53
C GLU A 10 101.39 45.38 90.19
N GLY A 11 102.57 45.21 89.57
CA GLY A 11 103.70 44.51 90.17
C GLY A 11 103.68 42.98 90.08
N LEU A 12 102.77 42.39 89.32
CA LEU A 12 102.58 40.93 89.29
C LEU A 12 103.53 40.15 88.36
N GLY A 13 104.41 40.79 87.59
CA GLY A 13 105.47 40.14 86.79
C GLY A 13 105.02 39.18 85.65
N GLU A 14 103.80 38.66 85.71
CA GLU A 14 103.19 37.70 84.79
C GLU A 14 102.23 38.38 83.80
N ASN A 15 101.95 37.72 82.66
CA ASN A 15 100.95 38.16 81.69
C ASN A 15 99.54 38.13 82.31
N LEU A 16 99.01 39.30 82.68
CA LEU A 16 97.67 39.50 83.27
C LEU A 16 96.51 39.00 82.39
N SER A 17 96.76 38.71 81.11
CA SER A 17 95.79 38.12 80.18
C SER A 17 95.32 36.71 80.58
N TYR A 18 96.05 36.01 81.45
CA TYR A 18 95.68 34.70 81.97
C TYR A 18 95.42 34.68 83.49
N ALA A 19 95.41 35.84 84.14
CA ALA A 19 95.12 35.97 85.56
C ALA A 19 93.61 36.19 85.79
N GLY A 20 93.05 35.49 86.77
CA GLY A 20 91.68 35.69 87.25
C GLY A 20 91.67 36.15 88.71
N CYS A 21 90.83 37.14 89.03
CA CYS A 21 90.59 37.56 90.41
C CYS A 21 89.30 36.91 90.92
N TYR A 22 89.45 36.01 91.88
CA TYR A 22 88.36 35.38 92.61
C TYR A 22 87.98 36.30 93.78
N VAL A 23 86.74 36.75 93.77
CA VAL A 23 86.17 37.58 94.83
C VAL A 23 85.34 36.68 95.73
N THR A 24 85.84 36.42 96.93
CA THR A 24 85.14 35.61 97.94
C THR A 24 84.76 36.48 99.14
N VAL A 25 83.57 36.25 99.71
CA VAL A 25 83.11 36.92 100.93
C VAL A 25 82.66 35.84 101.92
N GLU A 26 83.24 35.83 103.12
CA GLU A 26 83.01 34.76 104.12
C GLU A 26 83.22 33.35 103.53
N ASN A 27 84.30 33.18 102.76
CA ASN A 27 84.65 31.94 102.02
C ASN A 27 83.66 31.50 100.93
N ASN A 28 82.61 32.28 100.64
CA ASN A 28 81.72 32.02 99.50
C ASN A 28 82.21 32.78 98.28
N LEU A 29 82.35 32.09 97.15
CA LEU A 29 82.67 32.72 95.87
C LEU A 29 81.50 33.59 95.42
N VAL A 30 81.75 34.89 95.28
CA VAL A 30 80.77 35.86 94.79
C VAL A 30 80.86 35.95 93.27
N ASP A 31 82.07 36.14 92.75
CA ASP A 31 82.32 36.25 91.32
C ASP A 31 83.80 36.00 90.97
N VAL A 32 84.09 35.83 89.69
CA VAL A 32 85.45 35.65 89.13
C VAL A 32 85.67 36.64 87.99
N ILE A 33 86.53 37.62 88.20
CA ILE A 33 86.88 38.61 87.18
C ILE A 33 87.97 38.03 86.29
N THR A 34 87.64 37.73 85.04
CA THR A 34 88.57 37.24 84.01
C THR A 34 88.31 37.87 82.64
N PRO A 35 89.34 38.08 81.82
CA PRO A 35 90.77 38.19 82.18
C PRO A 35 91.02 39.50 82.95
N LEU A 36 92.08 39.64 83.76
CA LEU A 36 92.41 40.91 84.44
C LEU A 36 93.07 41.94 83.49
N THR A 37 92.39 42.28 82.39
CA THR A 37 92.83 43.28 81.41
C THR A 37 92.06 44.60 81.57
N GLN A 38 92.60 45.69 81.00
CA GLN A 38 92.04 47.05 81.13
C GLN A 38 90.55 47.19 80.71
N ALA A 39 90.02 46.25 79.92
CA ALA A 39 88.63 46.26 79.44
C ALA A 39 87.63 45.51 80.34
N SER A 40 88.08 44.65 81.26
CA SER A 40 87.20 43.90 82.20
C SER A 40 87.11 44.55 83.59
N LEU A 41 87.98 45.52 83.87
CA LEU A 41 88.10 46.27 85.13
C LEU A 41 87.00 47.35 85.31
N GLU A 42 85.95 47.30 84.49
CA GLU A 42 84.76 48.15 84.58
C GLU A 42 83.52 47.41 85.10
N SER A 43 83.57 46.07 85.26
CA SER A 43 82.47 45.33 85.87
C SER A 43 82.43 45.57 87.38
N ALA A 44 81.27 46.04 87.86
CA ALA A 44 80.99 46.16 89.27
C ALA A 44 80.28 44.89 89.77
N ILE A 45 80.80 44.30 90.83
CA ILE A 45 80.28 43.09 91.46
C ILE A 45 79.53 43.48 92.73
N LYS A 46 78.34 42.90 92.91
CA LYS A 46 77.55 43.10 94.13
C LYS A 46 78.11 42.27 95.27
N ILE A 47 78.67 42.92 96.29
CA ILE A 47 79.10 42.29 97.53
C ILE A 47 78.21 42.68 98.72
N PRO A 48 78.09 41.83 99.74
CA PRO A 48 77.45 42.19 101.02
C PRO A 48 78.10 43.41 101.67
N SER A 49 77.34 44.17 102.45
CA SER A 49 77.86 45.36 103.17
C SER A 49 78.64 45.04 104.46
N CYS A 50 78.78 43.76 104.80
CA CYS A 50 79.52 43.28 105.97
C CYS A 50 80.12 41.89 105.68
N GLY A 51 81.18 41.52 106.39
CA GLY A 51 81.88 40.24 106.26
C GLY A 51 83.35 40.39 105.91
N LYS A 52 84.06 39.27 105.77
CA LYS A 52 85.47 39.21 105.35
C LYS A 52 85.56 39.07 103.82
N LEU A 53 86.10 40.09 103.16
CA LEU A 53 86.42 40.09 101.74
C LEU A 53 87.78 39.44 101.53
N HIS A 54 87.83 38.54 100.57
CA HIS A 54 88.99 37.79 100.14
C HIS A 54 89.12 37.99 98.62
N LEU A 55 90.25 38.54 98.19
CA LEU A 55 90.59 38.72 96.78
C LEU A 55 91.78 37.81 96.49
N ILE A 56 91.56 36.78 95.67
CA ILE A 56 92.58 35.80 95.34
C ILE A 56 92.85 35.88 93.83
N ILE A 57 94.08 36.18 93.46
CA ILE A 57 94.54 36.23 92.07
C ILE A 57 95.28 34.94 91.75
N LYS A 58 94.81 34.23 90.73
CA LYS A 58 95.40 32.96 90.27
C LYS A 58 95.73 32.99 88.80
N ASN A 59 96.78 32.26 88.42
CA ASN A 59 97.11 31.98 87.04
C ASN A 59 96.23 30.83 86.53
N MET A 60 95.34 31.13 85.58
CA MET A 60 94.37 30.15 85.06
C MET A 60 94.99 29.14 84.07
N ARG A 61 96.25 29.35 83.62
CA ARG A 61 96.95 28.42 82.71
C ARG A 61 97.86 27.43 83.45
N GLU A 62 98.54 27.87 84.50
CA GLU A 62 99.48 27.05 85.28
C GLU A 62 98.81 26.39 86.49
N GLY A 63 97.74 25.63 86.26
CA GLY A 63 97.11 24.79 87.31
C GLY A 63 96.62 25.54 88.54
N ASP A 64 96.02 26.74 88.37
CA ASP A 64 95.50 27.58 89.46
C ASP A 64 96.55 28.03 90.48
N LYS A 65 97.80 28.18 90.04
CA LYS A 65 98.89 28.72 90.86
C LYS A 65 98.50 30.10 91.42
N LEU A 66 98.63 30.26 92.73
CA LEU A 66 98.39 31.52 93.43
C LEU A 66 99.43 32.55 92.98
N ILE A 67 98.96 33.67 92.46
CA ILE A 67 99.78 34.82 92.07
C ILE A 67 99.84 35.83 93.23
N GLY A 68 98.72 36.06 93.90
CA GLY A 68 98.63 36.99 95.03
C GLY A 68 97.26 36.92 95.70
N SER A 69 97.20 37.27 96.98
CA SER A 69 95.98 37.25 97.77
C SER A 69 95.93 38.41 98.75
N VAL A 70 94.72 38.88 99.05
CA VAL A 70 94.49 39.85 100.11
C VAL A 70 93.13 39.65 100.76
N SER A 71 93.11 39.74 102.07
CA SER A 71 91.97 39.44 102.90
C SER A 71 91.73 40.57 103.89
N LEU A 72 90.52 41.13 103.97
CA LEU A 72 90.21 42.21 104.89
C LEU A 72 88.72 42.27 105.26
N PRO A 73 88.35 42.83 106.43
CA PRO A 73 86.95 43.14 106.74
C PRO A 73 86.38 44.20 105.78
N ILE A 74 85.21 43.93 105.21
CA ILE A 74 84.48 44.88 104.33
C ILE A 74 84.17 46.19 105.05
N SER A 75 84.00 46.17 106.37
CA SER A 75 83.78 47.37 107.19
C SER A 75 84.93 48.39 107.13
N LEU A 76 86.13 47.98 106.71
CA LEU A 76 87.25 48.90 106.50
C LEU A 76 87.12 49.70 105.19
N LEU A 77 86.36 49.18 104.22
CA LEU A 77 86.20 49.77 102.91
C LEU A 77 85.08 50.82 102.94
N LYS A 78 85.47 52.10 103.01
CA LYS A 78 84.56 53.23 102.77
C LYS A 78 84.36 53.45 101.26
N GLU A 79 83.32 54.20 100.88
CA GLU A 79 83.01 54.63 99.50
C GLU A 79 84.13 55.48 98.91
N SER A 80 85.20 54.82 98.48
CA SER A 80 86.37 55.41 97.87
C SER A 80 87.17 54.35 97.12
N ILE A 81 88.26 54.79 96.50
CA ILE A 81 89.21 53.93 95.80
C ILE A 81 90.32 53.56 96.79
N HIS A 82 90.64 52.26 96.89
CA HIS A 82 91.64 51.72 97.81
C HIS A 82 92.69 50.91 97.07
N TRP A 83 93.96 51.08 97.42
CA TRP A 83 95.04 50.18 97.02
C TRP A 83 95.28 49.16 98.13
N LEU A 84 95.39 47.89 97.76
CA LEU A 84 95.60 46.78 98.67
C LEU A 84 96.87 45.99 98.27
N PRO A 85 97.76 45.64 99.22
CA PRO A 85 98.91 44.78 98.93
C PRO A 85 98.44 43.38 98.55
N LEU A 86 99.19 42.71 97.69
CA LEU A 86 98.97 41.31 97.33
C LEU A 86 100.08 40.46 97.97
N PHE A 87 99.69 39.42 98.70
CA PHE A 87 100.59 38.49 99.36
C PHE A 87 100.65 37.17 98.59
N ASP A 88 101.85 36.60 98.50
CA ASP A 88 102.14 35.34 97.80
C ASP A 88 101.70 34.09 98.57
N SER A 89 101.26 34.24 99.82
CA SER A 89 100.72 33.18 100.67
C SER A 89 99.41 33.59 101.34
N LEU A 90 98.44 32.67 101.38
CA LEU A 90 97.15 32.82 102.06
C LEU A 90 97.29 32.87 103.59
N ASP A 91 98.41 32.40 104.15
CA ASP A 91 98.62 32.37 105.61
C ASP A 91 98.89 33.78 106.18
N TYR A 92 99.31 34.72 105.33
CA TYR A 92 99.71 36.08 105.72
C TYR A 92 98.95 37.18 104.96
N ASP A 93 97.83 36.84 104.33
CA ASP A 93 97.11 37.74 103.45
C ASP A 93 96.13 38.68 104.17
N TYR A 94 96.00 38.56 105.50
CA TYR A 94 94.98 39.26 106.28
C TYR A 94 95.42 40.64 106.78
N LEU A 95 94.68 41.67 106.36
CA LEU A 95 94.85 43.06 106.77
C LEU A 95 93.85 43.44 107.86
N GLN A 96 94.36 43.83 109.03
CA GLN A 96 93.56 44.38 110.13
C GLN A 96 93.25 45.87 109.95
N THR A 97 94.09 46.60 109.21
CA THR A 97 93.96 48.03 108.91
C THR A 97 94.36 48.31 107.47
N LEU A 98 93.85 49.40 106.88
CA LEU A 98 94.24 49.84 105.54
C LEU A 98 95.60 50.54 105.60
N PRO A 99 96.64 50.06 104.88
CA PRO A 99 97.94 50.69 104.84
C PRO A 99 97.92 52.06 104.11
N GLU A 100 98.61 53.06 104.65
CA GLU A 100 98.72 54.40 104.01
C GLU A 100 99.60 54.39 102.74
N LYS A 101 100.56 53.46 102.65
CA LYS A 101 101.41 53.23 101.48
C LYS A 101 101.51 51.73 101.20
N VAL A 102 101.35 51.37 99.93
CA VAL A 102 101.34 49.98 99.46
C VAL A 102 102.41 49.80 98.39
N ASP A 103 103.42 48.98 98.71
CA ASP A 103 104.45 48.57 97.76
C ASP A 103 103.93 47.49 96.80
N CYS A 104 104.60 47.28 95.68
CA CYS A 104 104.22 46.25 94.71
C CYS A 104 104.60 44.84 95.21
N PRO A 105 103.76 43.81 94.98
CA PRO A 105 102.54 43.81 94.15
C PRO A 105 101.27 44.31 94.87
N ARG A 106 100.34 44.93 94.13
CA ARG A 106 99.14 45.58 94.67
C ARG A 106 97.93 45.60 93.72
N ILE A 107 96.73 45.66 94.27
CA ILE A 107 95.43 45.73 93.55
C ILE A 107 94.63 46.97 93.97
N GLN A 108 94.00 47.64 93.02
CA GLN A 108 93.13 48.80 93.24
C GLN A 108 91.67 48.39 93.14
N ILE A 109 90.88 48.70 94.16
CA ILE A 109 89.43 48.45 94.21
C ILE A 109 88.65 49.75 94.45
N GLN A 110 87.43 49.83 93.94
CA GLN A 110 86.50 50.94 94.15
C GLN A 110 85.17 50.40 94.72
N ILE A 111 84.68 51.03 95.79
CA ILE A 111 83.35 50.75 96.36
C ILE A 111 82.36 51.85 95.96
N LEU A 112 81.24 51.46 95.36
CA LEU A 112 80.12 52.33 95.00
C LEU A 112 78.87 51.96 95.83
N ASN A 113 78.18 52.97 96.37
CA ASN A 113 76.90 52.82 97.09
C ASN A 113 75.78 53.45 96.26
N ILE A 114 75.03 52.61 95.54
CA ILE A 114 73.87 53.08 94.77
C ILE A 114 72.63 52.98 95.67
N THR A 115 72.27 54.09 96.32
CA THR A 115 70.95 54.24 96.94
C THR A 115 69.94 54.67 95.86
N HIS A 116 68.87 53.90 95.69
CA HIS A 116 67.84 54.09 94.65
C HIS A 116 66.89 55.26 94.97
N ASP A 117 66.88 56.30 94.13
CA ASP A 117 65.95 57.44 94.27
C ASP A 117 65.34 57.89 92.90
N TYR A 118 64.65 56.99 92.19
CA TYR A 118 63.83 57.32 91.00
C TYR A 118 62.64 56.34 90.88
N SER A 119 61.46 56.64 91.43
CA SER A 119 60.32 55.68 91.41
C SER A 119 58.94 56.17 90.98
N THR A 120 58.65 57.46 90.75
CA THR A 120 57.27 57.89 90.41
C THR A 120 57.04 58.16 88.93
N ASN A 121 57.91 58.91 88.25
CA ASN A 121 57.74 59.28 86.83
C ASN A 121 57.84 58.10 85.84
N PHE A 122 58.51 57.01 86.21
CA PHE A 122 58.62 55.80 85.38
C PHE A 122 57.35 54.94 85.49
N ILE A 123 56.79 54.80 86.69
CA ILE A 123 55.60 53.97 86.93
C ILE A 123 54.38 54.53 86.18
N ASP A 124 54.18 55.84 86.14
CA ASP A 124 53.03 56.43 85.43
C ASP A 124 53.16 56.31 83.90
N LYS A 125 54.38 56.42 83.36
CA LYS A 125 54.63 56.14 81.94
C LYS A 125 54.42 54.66 81.59
N VAL A 126 54.83 53.74 82.47
CA VAL A 126 54.58 52.30 82.29
C VAL A 126 53.09 52.00 82.30
N LYS A 127 52.31 52.58 83.24
CA LYS A 127 50.86 52.42 83.28
C LYS A 127 50.16 52.99 82.04
N SER A 128 50.59 54.17 81.56
CA SER A 128 50.06 54.77 80.33
C SER A 128 50.36 53.93 79.09
N LEU A 129 51.58 53.37 78.99
CA LEU A 129 51.93 52.45 77.91
C LEU A 129 51.16 51.13 78.00
N GLN A 130 50.93 50.58 79.20
CA GLN A 130 50.11 49.39 79.40
C GLN A 130 48.66 49.62 78.97
N LEU A 131 48.06 50.76 79.30
CA LEU A 131 46.73 51.13 78.82
C LEU A 131 46.69 51.24 77.28
N LYS A 132 47.70 51.88 76.68
CA LYS A 132 47.79 51.99 75.23
C LYS A 132 47.98 50.63 74.54
N ILE A 133 48.74 49.73 75.14
CA ILE A 133 48.88 48.34 74.65
C ILE A 133 47.53 47.63 74.72
N MET A 134 46.81 47.74 75.83
CA MET A 134 45.48 47.15 75.98
C MET A 134 44.47 47.70 74.95
N ASP A 135 44.46 49.00 74.70
CA ASP A 135 43.61 49.63 73.69
C ASP A 135 43.97 49.16 72.27
N LEU A 136 45.26 49.03 71.96
CA LEU A 136 45.74 48.51 70.68
C LEU A 136 45.40 47.03 70.51
N GLU A 137 45.54 46.21 71.55
CA GLU A 137 45.14 44.81 71.55
C GLU A 137 43.63 44.65 71.33
N HIS A 138 42.82 45.49 72.00
CA HIS A 138 41.38 45.51 71.80
C HIS A 138 41.01 45.93 70.37
N THR A 139 41.66 46.97 69.84
CA THR A 139 41.45 47.43 68.46
C THR A 139 41.81 46.33 67.47
N LEU A 140 42.97 45.68 67.65
CA LEU A 140 43.44 44.61 66.79
C LEU A 140 42.55 43.36 66.88
N ALA A 141 42.01 43.04 68.06
CA ALA A 141 41.02 41.98 68.23
C ALA A 141 39.70 42.32 67.52
N SER A 142 39.25 43.57 67.60
CA SER A 142 38.06 44.07 66.90
C SER A 142 38.25 43.98 65.38
N GLU A 143 39.37 44.46 64.84
CA GLU A 143 39.68 44.37 63.40
C GLU A 143 39.77 42.91 62.92
N ARG A 144 40.40 42.01 63.70
CA ARG A 144 40.42 40.57 63.39
C ARG A 144 39.02 39.98 63.33
N TRP A 145 38.15 40.35 64.28
CA TRP A 145 36.77 39.88 64.32
C TRP A 145 35.96 40.40 63.12
N GLU A 146 36.14 41.66 62.73
CA GLU A 146 35.51 42.24 61.54
C GLU A 146 36.00 41.57 60.25
N PHE A 147 37.31 41.36 60.10
CA PHE A 147 37.87 40.67 58.94
C PHE A 147 37.39 39.22 58.84
N GLN A 148 37.32 38.51 59.96
CA GLN A 148 36.78 37.15 60.01
C GLN A 148 35.29 37.11 59.65
N ARG A 149 34.52 38.11 60.10
CA ARG A 149 33.11 38.28 59.72
C ARG A 149 32.96 38.54 58.22
N GLU A 150 33.80 39.40 57.65
CA GLU A 150 33.79 39.70 56.21
C GLU A 150 34.16 38.47 55.37
N ILE A 151 35.19 37.72 55.76
CA ILE A 151 35.54 36.43 55.13
C ILE A 151 34.37 35.45 55.22
N GLY A 152 33.71 35.36 56.37
CA GLY A 152 32.54 34.51 56.57
C GLY A 152 31.38 34.90 55.65
N SER A 153 31.11 36.20 55.51
CA SER A 153 30.09 36.74 54.60
C SER A 153 30.41 36.45 53.13
N LEU A 154 31.64 36.73 52.69
CA LEU A 154 32.11 36.47 51.33
C LEU A 154 32.08 34.98 51.00
N SER A 155 32.55 34.12 51.91
CA SER A 155 32.52 32.66 51.76
C SER A 155 31.08 32.14 51.66
N SER A 156 30.17 32.69 52.45
CA SER A 156 28.75 32.31 52.39
C SER A 156 28.13 32.74 51.06
N SER A 157 28.37 33.98 50.63
CA SER A 157 27.90 34.50 49.33
C SER A 157 28.46 33.70 48.15
N GLN A 158 29.73 33.29 48.23
CA GLN A 158 30.38 32.44 47.24
C GLN A 158 29.69 31.08 47.15
N ARG A 159 29.45 30.40 48.30
CA ARG A 159 28.73 29.13 48.32
C ARG A 159 27.32 29.24 47.75
N TYR A 160 26.57 30.30 48.09
CA TYR A 160 25.25 30.52 47.50
C TYR A 160 25.30 30.67 45.97
N ARG A 161 26.33 31.32 45.43
CA ARG A 161 26.51 31.43 43.98
C ARG A 161 26.86 30.08 43.36
N GLU A 162 27.74 29.31 43.98
CA GLU A 162 28.14 27.97 43.52
C GLU A 162 26.95 27.00 43.54
N ASP A 163 26.18 26.98 44.62
CA ASP A 163 24.96 26.15 44.74
C ASP A 163 23.90 26.55 43.71
N SER A 164 23.70 27.86 43.50
CA SER A 164 22.79 28.37 42.47
C SER A 164 23.24 27.97 41.06
N GLN A 165 24.54 28.03 40.77
CA GLN A 165 25.09 27.61 39.48
C GLN A 165 24.97 26.10 39.29
N ALA A 166 25.23 25.31 40.34
CA ALA A 166 25.07 23.86 40.31
C ALA A 166 23.62 23.46 40.00
N LEU A 167 22.63 24.13 40.59
CA LEU A 167 21.21 23.93 40.29
C LEU A 167 20.89 24.22 38.82
N VAL A 168 21.40 25.33 38.27
CA VAL A 168 21.21 25.69 36.85
C VAL A 168 21.86 24.65 35.94
N ILE A 169 23.06 24.19 36.26
CA ILE A 169 23.75 23.13 35.50
C ILE A 169 22.93 21.84 35.52
N GLU A 170 22.37 21.44 36.67
CA GLU A 170 21.54 20.25 36.78
C GLU A 170 20.24 20.37 35.98
N GLN A 171 19.59 21.53 36.00
CA GLN A 171 18.41 21.80 35.17
C GLN A 171 18.75 21.72 33.67
N LEU A 172 19.89 22.27 33.24
CA LEU A 172 20.33 22.19 31.85
C LEU A 172 20.65 20.75 31.44
N LYS A 173 21.26 19.95 32.33
CA LYS A 173 21.51 18.51 32.08
C LYS A 173 20.20 17.76 31.85
N LEU A 174 19.20 17.96 32.71
CA LEU A 174 17.87 17.35 32.55
C LEU A 174 17.18 17.80 31.26
N GLN A 175 17.39 19.05 30.83
CA GLN A 175 16.85 19.54 29.56
C GLN A 175 17.54 18.91 28.35
N ILE A 176 18.87 18.72 28.40
CA ILE A 176 19.63 18.01 27.37
C ILE A 176 19.16 16.57 27.25
N GLU A 177 19.03 15.85 28.37
CA GLU A 177 18.57 14.45 28.37
C GLU A 177 17.16 14.31 27.75
N LYS A 178 16.25 15.23 28.07
CA LYS A 178 14.92 15.27 27.43
C LYS A 178 15.00 15.51 25.93
N GLN A 179 15.90 16.38 25.48
CA GLN A 179 16.11 16.64 24.05
C GLN A 179 16.74 15.43 23.34
N GLU A 180 17.65 14.71 23.99
CA GLU A 180 18.26 13.49 23.43
C GLU A 180 17.24 12.39 23.21
N VAL A 181 16.34 12.16 24.19
CA VAL A 181 15.23 11.20 24.03
C VAL A 181 14.35 11.59 22.84
N LEU A 182 13.97 12.87 22.74
CA LEU A 182 13.17 13.35 21.62
C LEU A 182 13.88 13.17 20.26
N ILE A 183 15.20 13.40 20.20
CA ILE A 183 15.99 13.19 18.99
C ILE A 183 15.99 11.71 18.60
N GLN A 184 16.17 10.79 19.56
CA GLN A 184 16.12 9.36 19.30
C GLN A 184 14.74 8.91 18.81
N ASP A 185 13.67 9.41 19.41
CA ASP A 185 12.30 9.12 18.98
C ASP A 185 12.04 9.61 17.54
N LEU A 186 12.47 10.84 17.22
CA LEU A 186 12.34 11.40 15.88
C LEU A 186 13.17 10.64 14.84
N LEU A 187 14.37 10.18 15.20
CA LEU A 187 15.18 9.31 14.35
C LEU A 187 14.54 7.94 14.13
N GLY A 188 13.94 7.37 15.17
CA GLY A 188 13.13 6.16 15.09
C GLY A 188 11.98 6.32 14.10
N GLN A 189 11.17 7.36 14.27
CA GLN A 189 10.05 7.69 13.37
C GLN A 189 10.52 7.92 11.93
N LYS A 190 11.63 8.63 11.73
CA LYS A 190 12.22 8.84 10.39
C LYS A 190 12.59 7.51 9.73
N ASN A 191 13.19 6.58 10.48
CA ASN A 191 13.59 5.28 9.95
C ASN A 191 12.38 4.40 9.63
N ASP A 192 11.33 4.44 10.45
CA ASP A 192 10.10 3.70 10.18
C ASP A 192 9.38 4.25 8.94
N VAL A 193 9.30 5.57 8.79
CA VAL A 193 8.77 6.22 7.58
C VAL A 193 9.60 5.86 6.35
N ALA A 194 10.93 5.81 6.45
CA ALA A 194 11.78 5.41 5.34
C ALA A 194 11.49 3.96 4.90
N LYS A 195 11.33 3.04 5.86
CA LYS A 195 10.95 1.64 5.57
C LYS A 195 9.57 1.51 4.95
N THR A 196 8.59 2.31 5.39
CA THR A 196 7.25 2.29 4.77
C THR A 196 7.29 2.82 3.34
N VAL A 197 8.04 3.90 3.08
CA VAL A 197 8.21 4.46 1.73
C VAL A 197 8.90 3.45 0.79
N GLU A 198 9.89 2.72 1.29
CA GLU A 198 10.55 1.66 0.51
C GLU A 198 9.58 0.54 0.13
N LYS A 199 8.75 0.07 1.08
CA LYS A 199 7.69 -0.92 0.81
C LYS A 199 6.65 -0.41 -0.18
N GLU A 200 6.19 0.83 -0.05
CA GLU A 200 5.26 1.45 -1.01
C GLU A 200 5.88 1.54 -2.41
N SER A 201 7.16 1.86 -2.52
CA SER A 201 7.88 1.89 -3.80
C SER A 201 7.94 0.50 -4.44
N GLN A 202 8.21 -0.54 -3.64
CA GLN A 202 8.20 -1.93 -4.10
C GLN A 202 6.81 -2.34 -4.59
N TRP A 203 5.76 -2.10 -3.80
CA TRP A 203 4.38 -2.39 -4.19
C TRP A 203 3.95 -1.64 -5.44
N LYS A 204 4.33 -0.36 -5.57
CA LYS A 204 4.06 0.43 -6.77
C LYS A 204 4.68 -0.21 -8.01
N LYS A 205 5.92 -0.70 -7.91
CA LYS A 205 6.60 -1.37 -9.01
C LYS A 205 5.91 -2.70 -9.36
N GLU A 206 5.59 -3.52 -8.38
CA GLU A 206 4.86 -4.78 -8.59
C GLU A 206 3.48 -4.55 -9.24
N LEU A 207 2.78 -3.50 -8.83
CA LEU A 207 1.47 -3.17 -9.38
C LEU A 207 1.56 -2.65 -10.82
N ASP A 208 2.59 -1.86 -11.14
CA ASP A 208 2.88 -1.39 -12.50
C ASP A 208 3.23 -2.56 -13.43
N ASP A 209 4.03 -3.52 -12.96
CA ASP A 209 4.37 -4.73 -13.72
C ASP A 209 3.14 -5.61 -13.96
N LYS A 210 2.26 -5.78 -12.96
CA LYS A 210 0.97 -6.47 -13.12
C LYS A 210 0.04 -5.75 -14.10
N LEU A 211 -0.05 -4.42 -14.01
CA LEU A 211 -0.85 -3.62 -14.93
C LEU A 211 -0.37 -3.82 -16.38
N LYS A 212 0.94 -3.75 -16.61
CA LYS A 212 1.53 -4.01 -17.93
C LYS A 212 1.21 -5.40 -18.45
N SER A 213 1.29 -6.42 -17.59
CA SER A 213 0.93 -7.79 -17.96
C SER A 213 -0.54 -7.91 -18.37
N ILE A 214 -1.45 -7.33 -17.59
CA ILE A 214 -2.90 -7.34 -17.88
C ILE A 214 -3.19 -6.58 -19.18
N CYS A 215 -2.58 -5.41 -19.39
CA CYS A 215 -2.72 -4.65 -20.64
C CYS A 215 -2.26 -5.46 -21.85
N ALA A 216 -1.11 -6.14 -21.77
CA ALA A 216 -0.61 -6.98 -22.85
C ALA A 216 -1.54 -8.18 -23.15
N GLU A 217 -2.10 -8.81 -22.11
CA GLU A 217 -3.08 -9.89 -22.28
C GLU A 217 -4.40 -9.40 -22.88
N TYR A 218 -4.86 -8.21 -22.47
CA TYR A 218 -6.05 -7.57 -23.00
C TYR A 218 -5.87 -7.22 -24.48
N GLU A 219 -4.76 -6.56 -24.86
CA GLU A 219 -4.44 -6.25 -26.25
C GLU A 219 -4.35 -7.51 -27.13
N LYS A 220 -3.73 -8.58 -26.62
CA LYS A 220 -3.65 -9.87 -27.31
C LYS A 220 -5.04 -10.48 -27.52
N THR A 221 -5.93 -10.38 -26.54
CA THR A 221 -7.29 -10.91 -26.61
C THR A 221 -8.14 -10.06 -27.55
N LEU A 222 -8.02 -8.74 -27.50
CA LEU A 222 -8.68 -7.81 -28.40
C LEU A 222 -8.29 -8.07 -29.85
N LYS A 223 -6.98 -8.23 -30.13
CA LYS A 223 -6.50 -8.56 -31.47
C LYS A 223 -7.06 -9.90 -31.98
N LYS A 224 -7.08 -10.94 -31.13
CA LYS A 224 -7.70 -12.23 -31.48
C LYS A 224 -9.19 -12.12 -31.78
N ALA A 225 -9.91 -11.26 -31.06
CA ALA A 225 -11.33 -11.00 -31.33
C ALA A 225 -11.52 -10.28 -32.66
N GLN A 226 -10.70 -9.25 -32.94
CA GLN A 226 -10.71 -8.54 -34.22
C GLN A 226 -10.40 -9.45 -35.39
N ASP A 227 -9.36 -10.30 -35.28
CA ASP A 227 -9.00 -11.27 -36.31
C ASP A 227 -10.15 -12.25 -36.59
N ARG A 228 -10.84 -12.71 -35.54
CA ARG A 228 -12.03 -13.58 -35.65
C ARG A 228 -13.21 -12.87 -36.32
N ASP A 229 -13.47 -11.63 -35.96
CA ASP A 229 -14.56 -10.83 -36.55
C ASP A 229 -14.29 -10.58 -38.04
N LEU A 230 -13.04 -10.32 -38.43
CA LEU A 230 -12.63 -10.20 -39.84
C LEU A 230 -12.87 -11.51 -40.61
N GLU A 231 -12.56 -12.66 -40.01
CA GLU A 231 -12.83 -13.98 -40.60
C GLU A 231 -14.33 -14.24 -40.78
N TYR A 232 -15.16 -13.86 -39.81
CA TYR A 232 -16.61 -13.95 -39.93
C TYR A 232 -17.17 -13.02 -41.00
N ILE A 233 -16.69 -11.77 -41.08
CA ILE A 233 -17.08 -10.83 -42.14
C ILE A 233 -16.72 -11.40 -43.52
N ALA A 234 -15.53 -11.98 -43.68
CA ALA A 234 -15.11 -12.60 -44.93
C ALA A 234 -16.03 -13.78 -45.30
N THR A 235 -16.36 -14.64 -44.33
CA THR A 235 -17.25 -15.80 -44.54
C THR A 235 -18.67 -15.37 -44.89
N ILE A 236 -19.23 -14.36 -44.20
CA ILE A 236 -20.55 -13.78 -44.51
C ILE A 236 -20.54 -13.21 -45.94
N SER A 237 -19.46 -12.55 -46.36
CA SER A 237 -19.33 -12.02 -47.72
C SER A 237 -19.37 -13.13 -48.78
N ILE A 238 -18.66 -14.24 -48.54
CA ILE A 238 -18.67 -15.43 -49.42
C ILE A 238 -20.07 -16.03 -49.49
N LEU A 239 -20.69 -16.31 -48.35
CA LEU A 239 -22.05 -16.90 -48.29
C LEU A 239 -23.09 -16.00 -48.95
N LYS A 240 -22.98 -14.68 -48.79
CA LYS A 240 -23.85 -13.71 -49.45
C LYS A 240 -23.71 -13.76 -50.97
N LYS A 241 -22.48 -13.89 -51.47
CA LYS A 241 -22.22 -14.06 -52.91
C LYS A 241 -22.81 -15.37 -53.43
N GLU A 242 -22.58 -16.49 -52.74
CA GLU A 242 -23.15 -17.79 -53.10
C GLU A 242 -24.68 -17.79 -53.09
N SER A 243 -25.29 -17.14 -52.10
CA SER A 243 -26.74 -16.96 -52.02
C SER A 243 -27.30 -16.19 -53.20
N LEU A 244 -26.62 -15.12 -53.62
CA LEU A 244 -27.01 -14.35 -54.81
C LEU A 244 -26.86 -15.18 -56.09
N ASP A 245 -25.76 -15.93 -56.23
CA ASP A 245 -25.54 -16.82 -57.39
C ASP A 245 -26.61 -17.93 -57.47
N LEU A 246 -26.98 -18.52 -56.31
CA LEU A 246 -28.06 -19.50 -56.23
C LEU A 246 -29.42 -18.90 -56.57
N LYS A 247 -29.71 -17.69 -56.07
CA LYS A 247 -30.94 -16.97 -56.41
C LYS A 247 -31.02 -16.68 -57.91
N PHE A 248 -29.93 -16.23 -58.51
CA PHE A 248 -29.87 -16.01 -59.96
C PHE A 248 -30.16 -17.30 -60.75
N LYS A 249 -29.55 -18.43 -60.36
CA LYS A 249 -29.82 -19.73 -60.98
C LYS A 249 -31.28 -20.16 -60.84
N TYR A 250 -31.87 -19.95 -59.66
CA TYR A 250 -33.28 -20.24 -59.41
C TYR A 250 -34.20 -19.39 -60.29
N ASP A 251 -33.93 -18.09 -60.39
CA ASP A 251 -34.70 -17.17 -61.22
C ASP A 251 -34.61 -17.56 -62.71
N CYS A 252 -33.42 -17.95 -63.20
CA CYS A 252 -33.26 -18.52 -64.55
C CYS A 252 -34.09 -19.79 -64.75
N GLN A 253 -34.08 -20.73 -63.80
CA GLN A 253 -34.86 -21.96 -63.89
C GLN A 253 -36.38 -21.70 -63.87
N GLN A 254 -36.84 -20.73 -63.08
CA GLN A 254 -38.24 -20.31 -63.08
C GLN A 254 -38.65 -19.72 -64.43
N GLN A 255 -37.78 -18.93 -65.05
CA GLN A 255 -38.04 -18.39 -66.37
C GLN A 255 -38.07 -19.49 -67.45
N ASP A 256 -37.14 -20.44 -67.42
CA ASP A 256 -37.15 -21.61 -68.32
C ASP A 256 -38.44 -22.44 -68.15
N LEU A 257 -38.91 -22.63 -66.91
CA LEU A 257 -40.17 -23.32 -66.63
C LEU A 257 -41.37 -22.56 -67.20
N TYR A 258 -41.41 -21.25 -67.01
CA TYR A 258 -42.47 -20.40 -67.56
C TYR A 258 -42.51 -20.46 -69.09
N GLU A 259 -41.36 -20.41 -69.77
CA GLU A 259 -41.27 -20.54 -71.23
C GLU A 259 -41.73 -21.93 -71.71
N LYS A 260 -41.39 -22.99 -70.98
CA LYS A 260 -41.89 -24.35 -71.26
C LYS A 260 -43.39 -24.45 -71.07
N ASP A 261 -43.95 -23.88 -70.01
CA ASP A 261 -45.39 -23.87 -69.76
C ASP A 261 -46.16 -23.09 -70.83
N LEU A 262 -45.59 -21.97 -71.31
CA LEU A 262 -46.13 -21.22 -72.44
C LEU A 262 -46.11 -22.07 -73.73
N THR A 263 -45.01 -22.78 -73.98
CA THR A 263 -44.88 -23.70 -75.12
C THR A 263 -45.88 -24.86 -75.04
N ILE A 264 -46.04 -25.47 -73.86
CA ILE A 264 -47.04 -26.52 -73.60
C ILE A 264 -48.45 -25.97 -73.86
N SER A 265 -48.74 -24.76 -73.42
CA SER A 265 -50.03 -24.11 -73.64
C SER A 265 -50.31 -23.90 -75.14
N HIS A 266 -49.33 -23.39 -75.89
CA HIS A 266 -49.44 -23.26 -77.35
C HIS A 266 -49.62 -24.60 -78.07
N LEU A 267 -48.89 -25.65 -77.64
CA LEU A 267 -49.05 -26.98 -78.21
C LEU A 267 -50.43 -27.57 -77.90
N LYS A 268 -50.97 -27.37 -76.70
CA LYS A 268 -52.34 -27.77 -76.34
C LYS A 268 -53.39 -27.06 -77.18
N GLU A 269 -53.23 -25.76 -77.40
CA GLU A 269 -54.12 -24.97 -78.27
C GLU A 269 -54.06 -25.48 -79.72
N LYS A 270 -52.86 -25.65 -80.27
CA LYS A 270 -52.67 -26.18 -81.63
C LYS A 270 -53.25 -27.59 -81.79
N ASN A 271 -53.08 -28.46 -80.78
CA ASN A 271 -53.67 -29.79 -80.81
C ASN A 271 -55.21 -29.75 -80.77
N SER A 272 -55.77 -28.80 -80.00
CA SER A 272 -57.22 -28.57 -79.96
C SER A 272 -57.74 -28.06 -81.30
N GLN A 273 -57.02 -27.14 -81.96
CA GLN A 273 -57.34 -26.67 -83.31
C GLN A 273 -57.28 -27.81 -84.34
N LEU A 274 -56.20 -28.61 -84.34
CA LEU A 274 -56.08 -29.76 -85.24
C LEU A 274 -57.17 -30.81 -85.00
N SER A 275 -57.53 -31.03 -83.73
CA SER A 275 -58.64 -31.91 -83.38
C SER A 275 -59.95 -31.38 -83.97
N LEU A 276 -60.23 -30.08 -83.84
CA LEU A 276 -61.42 -29.43 -84.38
C LEU A 276 -61.43 -29.47 -85.92
N GLU A 277 -60.32 -29.16 -86.59
CA GLU A 277 -60.20 -29.28 -88.05
C GLU A 277 -60.42 -30.73 -88.52
N ASN A 278 -59.92 -31.72 -87.78
CA ASN A 278 -60.15 -33.13 -88.10
C ASN A 278 -61.62 -33.52 -87.91
N TYR A 279 -62.28 -33.02 -86.86
CA TYR A 279 -63.72 -33.20 -86.68
C TYR A 279 -64.51 -32.54 -87.81
N GLU A 280 -64.15 -31.32 -88.23
CA GLU A 280 -64.80 -30.63 -89.36
C GLU A 280 -64.62 -31.40 -90.67
N LYS A 281 -63.39 -31.85 -90.98
CA LYS A 281 -63.13 -32.69 -92.16
C LYS A 281 -63.93 -34.00 -92.11
N MET A 282 -63.97 -34.65 -90.96
CA MET A 282 -64.78 -35.87 -90.77
C MET A 282 -66.27 -35.56 -90.99
N LEU A 283 -66.78 -34.46 -90.43
CA LEU A 283 -68.17 -34.05 -90.56
C LEU A 283 -68.52 -33.70 -92.01
N GLU A 284 -67.61 -33.10 -92.76
CA GLU A 284 -67.75 -32.83 -94.19
C GLU A 284 -67.75 -34.14 -95.02
N THR A 285 -66.88 -35.10 -94.70
CA THR A 285 -66.92 -36.43 -95.34
C THR A 285 -68.21 -37.21 -95.02
N LEU A 286 -68.76 -37.05 -93.81
CA LEU A 286 -70.02 -37.65 -93.43
C LEU A 286 -71.20 -36.98 -94.15
N LYS A 287 -71.18 -35.65 -94.29
CA LYS A 287 -72.16 -34.90 -95.08
C LYS A 287 -72.16 -35.34 -96.55
N SER A 288 -70.98 -35.45 -97.17
CA SER A 288 -70.89 -35.90 -98.57
C SER A 288 -71.39 -37.35 -98.73
N LYS A 289 -71.06 -38.25 -97.80
CA LYS A 289 -71.64 -39.60 -97.76
C LYS A 289 -73.15 -39.59 -97.56
N ALA A 290 -73.68 -38.74 -96.68
CA ALA A 290 -75.12 -38.61 -96.45
C ALA A 290 -75.86 -38.16 -97.71
N VAL A 291 -75.30 -37.23 -98.48
CA VAL A 291 -75.84 -36.82 -99.79
C VAL A 291 -75.88 -38.00 -100.77
N VAL A 292 -74.78 -38.76 -100.87
CA VAL A 292 -74.71 -39.97 -101.70
C VAL A 292 -75.76 -41.00 -101.27
N TYR A 293 -75.91 -41.27 -99.97
CA TYR A 293 -76.94 -42.17 -99.46
C TYR A 293 -78.35 -41.66 -99.73
N GLN A 294 -78.58 -40.35 -99.64
CA GLN A 294 -79.87 -39.74 -99.97
C GLN A 294 -80.20 -39.88 -101.46
N GLU A 295 -79.22 -39.76 -102.36
CA GLU A 295 -79.38 -40.05 -103.78
C GLU A 295 -79.67 -41.52 -104.05
N HIS A 296 -78.94 -42.43 -103.38
CA HIS A 296 -79.21 -43.87 -103.44
C HIS A 296 -80.63 -44.19 -102.96
N MET A 297 -81.09 -43.58 -101.86
CA MET A 297 -82.45 -43.71 -101.35
C MET A 297 -83.47 -43.20 -102.37
N LYS A 298 -83.29 -42.00 -102.94
CA LYS A 298 -84.18 -41.48 -104.00
C LYS A 298 -84.21 -42.40 -105.22
N LYS A 299 -83.08 -42.98 -105.61
CA LYS A 299 -83.00 -43.94 -106.72
C LYS A 299 -83.72 -45.25 -106.38
N SER A 300 -83.57 -45.73 -105.15
CA SER A 300 -84.27 -46.90 -104.62
C SER A 300 -85.79 -46.65 -104.55
N GLU A 301 -86.22 -45.47 -104.09
CA GLU A 301 -87.63 -45.06 -104.08
C GLU A 301 -88.19 -44.99 -105.50
N LYS A 302 -87.47 -44.39 -106.46
CA LYS A 302 -87.88 -44.43 -107.87
C LYS A 302 -87.99 -45.85 -108.43
N ASN A 303 -87.06 -46.73 -108.05
CA ASN A 303 -87.12 -48.14 -108.45
C ASN A 303 -88.31 -48.86 -107.78
N ARG A 304 -88.58 -48.58 -106.50
CA ARG A 304 -89.73 -49.09 -105.76
C ARG A 304 -91.02 -48.61 -106.41
N ASP A 305 -91.14 -47.33 -106.71
CA ASP A 305 -92.33 -46.76 -107.34
C ASP A 305 -92.50 -47.30 -108.78
N GLY A 306 -91.40 -47.51 -109.51
CA GLY A 306 -91.42 -48.20 -110.81
C GLY A 306 -91.81 -49.68 -110.72
N LEU A 307 -91.43 -50.37 -109.65
CA LEU A 307 -91.89 -51.74 -109.35
C LEU A 307 -93.35 -51.75 -108.90
N GLN A 308 -93.78 -50.77 -108.11
CA GLN A 308 -95.16 -50.59 -107.67
C GLN A 308 -96.08 -50.38 -108.87
N LEU A 309 -95.69 -49.52 -109.82
CA LEU A 309 -96.40 -49.35 -111.10
C LEU A 309 -96.47 -50.63 -111.91
N LYS A 310 -95.38 -51.43 -111.96
CA LYS A 310 -95.40 -52.74 -112.62
C LYS A 310 -96.31 -53.74 -111.90
N ILE A 311 -96.36 -53.71 -110.58
CA ILE A 311 -97.26 -54.53 -109.77
C ILE A 311 -98.71 -54.11 -110.04
N GLU A 312 -99.00 -52.81 -110.10
CA GLU A 312 -100.33 -52.27 -110.44
C GLU A 312 -100.73 -52.63 -111.88
N GLU A 313 -99.82 -52.56 -112.86
CA GLU A 313 -100.05 -53.07 -114.22
C GLU A 313 -100.30 -54.59 -114.25
N LEU A 314 -99.59 -55.37 -113.43
CA LEU A 314 -99.82 -56.81 -113.30
C LEU A 314 -101.16 -57.10 -112.62
N ILE A 315 -101.56 -56.31 -111.63
CA ILE A 315 -102.86 -56.41 -110.96
C ILE A 315 -103.98 -56.03 -111.94
N GLU A 316 -103.82 -54.99 -112.76
CA GLU A 316 -104.76 -54.65 -113.85
C GLU A 316 -104.84 -55.75 -114.91
N ARG A 317 -103.70 -56.36 -115.30
CA ARG A 317 -103.71 -57.52 -116.21
C ARG A 317 -104.38 -58.75 -115.61
N ILE A 318 -104.20 -58.98 -114.31
CA ILE A 318 -104.84 -60.09 -113.57
C ILE A 318 -106.34 -59.84 -113.38
N SER A 319 -106.76 -58.59 -113.19
CA SER A 319 -108.18 -58.24 -113.05
C SER A 319 -108.93 -58.14 -114.39
N ALA A 320 -108.22 -58.04 -115.52
CA ALA A 320 -108.79 -58.05 -116.87
C ALA A 320 -108.96 -59.45 -117.50
N ILE A 321 -108.52 -60.53 -116.83
CA ILE A 321 -108.62 -61.90 -117.36
C ILE A 321 -109.35 -62.79 -116.34
N ASN A 322 -110.67 -62.57 -116.24
CA ASN A 322 -111.61 -63.60 -115.81
C ASN A 322 -112.09 -64.35 -117.07
N LEU A 323 -111.98 -65.69 -117.03
CA LEU A 323 -112.30 -66.70 -118.05
C LEU A 323 -111.16 -67.06 -119.02
N CYS A 324 -110.29 -68.00 -118.62
CA CYS A 324 -109.90 -69.13 -119.48
C CYS A 324 -109.15 -70.22 -118.68
N PRO A 325 -109.35 -71.53 -118.98
CA PRO A 325 -108.84 -72.63 -118.18
C PRO A 325 -107.54 -73.17 -118.76
N ASN A 326 -106.42 -72.91 -118.08
CA ASN A 326 -105.19 -73.71 -118.04
C ASN A 326 -104.10 -72.84 -117.45
N CYS A 327 -103.46 -73.29 -116.37
CA CYS A 327 -102.03 -73.03 -116.14
C CYS A 327 -101.52 -73.79 -114.90
N GLU A 328 -101.12 -75.05 -115.13
CA GLU A 328 -100.16 -75.82 -114.32
C GLU A 328 -98.73 -75.26 -114.42
N ALA A 329 -98.56 -73.94 -114.61
CA ALA A 329 -97.26 -73.29 -114.81
C ALA A 329 -96.76 -72.50 -113.59
N ASN A 330 -97.60 -72.32 -112.56
CA ASN A 330 -97.30 -71.42 -111.45
C ASN A 330 -96.60 -72.08 -110.24
N GLU A 331 -96.37 -73.39 -110.25
CA GLU A 331 -95.61 -74.07 -109.18
C GLU A 331 -94.10 -74.06 -109.39
N LYS A 332 -93.59 -73.85 -110.61
CA LYS A 332 -92.13 -73.77 -110.86
C LYS A 332 -91.56 -72.38 -110.55
N GLU A 333 -92.32 -71.32 -110.80
CA GLU A 333 -91.87 -69.94 -110.56
C GLU A 333 -91.82 -69.59 -109.06
N ILE A 334 -92.69 -70.21 -108.24
CA ILE A 334 -92.68 -70.07 -106.78
C ILE A 334 -91.44 -70.73 -106.14
N VAL A 335 -90.96 -71.85 -106.70
CA VAL A 335 -89.73 -72.52 -106.22
C VAL A 335 -88.49 -71.71 -106.60
N GLU A 336 -88.49 -71.06 -107.77
CA GLU A 336 -87.37 -70.24 -108.24
C GLU A 336 -87.25 -68.91 -107.47
N LEU A 337 -88.39 -68.27 -107.15
CA LEU A 337 -88.44 -67.09 -106.29
C LEU A 337 -88.06 -67.42 -104.83
N SER A 338 -88.42 -68.60 -104.32
CA SER A 338 -88.00 -69.06 -102.98
C SER A 338 -86.47 -69.26 -102.90
N ASN A 339 -85.87 -69.78 -103.97
CA ASN A 339 -84.41 -69.92 -104.07
C ASN A 339 -83.69 -68.57 -104.18
N GLN A 340 -84.24 -67.59 -104.92
CA GLN A 340 -83.68 -66.24 -104.97
C GLN A 340 -83.76 -65.51 -103.62
N VAL A 341 -84.85 -65.69 -102.86
CA VAL A 341 -84.97 -65.14 -101.50
C VAL A 341 -83.99 -65.80 -100.53
N SER A 342 -83.68 -67.09 -100.71
CA SER A 342 -82.65 -67.77 -99.91
C SER A 342 -81.24 -67.24 -100.21
N PHE A 343 -80.94 -66.92 -101.48
CA PHE A 343 -79.66 -66.36 -101.91
C PHE A 343 -79.45 -64.93 -101.39
N LEU A 344 -80.49 -64.08 -101.47
CA LEU A 344 -80.46 -62.72 -100.91
C LEU A 344 -80.34 -62.72 -99.38
N LYS A 345 -80.90 -63.72 -98.68
CA LYS A 345 -80.71 -63.89 -97.23
C LYS A 345 -79.29 -64.35 -96.84
N SER A 346 -78.59 -65.09 -97.70
CA SER A 346 -77.16 -65.37 -97.48
C SER A 346 -76.28 -64.16 -97.77
N GLU A 347 -76.63 -63.36 -98.77
CA GLU A 347 -75.89 -62.14 -99.13
C GLU A 347 -76.01 -61.06 -98.04
N LEU A 348 -77.20 -60.87 -97.46
CA LEU A 348 -77.42 -59.98 -96.31
C LEU A 348 -76.58 -60.39 -95.07
N ARG A 349 -76.41 -61.70 -94.81
CA ARG A 349 -75.55 -62.18 -93.73
C ARG A 349 -74.05 -62.00 -94.00
N GLU A 350 -73.63 -61.98 -95.26
CA GLU A 350 -72.25 -61.58 -95.60
C GLU A 350 -72.00 -60.08 -95.43
N TYR A 351 -73.00 -59.23 -95.71
CA TYR A 351 -72.88 -57.79 -95.48
C TYR A 351 -72.86 -57.44 -93.98
N GLU A 352 -73.70 -58.05 -93.14
CA GLU A 352 -73.63 -57.89 -91.67
C GLU A 352 -72.29 -58.37 -91.08
N ASN A 353 -71.71 -59.45 -91.63
CA ASN A 353 -70.39 -59.94 -91.20
C ASN A 353 -69.22 -59.07 -91.68
N LYS A 354 -69.38 -58.32 -92.77
CA LYS A 354 -68.38 -57.31 -93.21
C LYS A 354 -68.46 -56.04 -92.39
N GLU A 355 -69.64 -55.65 -91.91
CA GLU A 355 -69.85 -54.48 -91.03
C GLU A 355 -69.28 -54.72 -89.62
N ASN A 356 -69.43 -55.93 -89.08
CA ASN A 356 -68.83 -56.32 -87.79
C ASN A 356 -67.30 -56.51 -87.83
N LYS A 357 -66.69 -56.69 -89.01
CA LYS A 357 -65.21 -56.74 -89.17
C LYS A 357 -64.57 -55.35 -89.33
N LEU A 358 -65.33 -54.33 -89.71
CA LEU A 358 -64.86 -52.95 -89.85
C LEU A 358 -64.95 -52.14 -88.53
N SER A 359 -65.72 -52.60 -87.55
CA SER A 359 -65.91 -51.95 -86.25
C SER A 359 -64.93 -52.39 -85.16
N PHE A 360 -64.07 -53.40 -85.40
CA PHE A 360 -63.15 -53.95 -84.38
C PHE A 360 -61.65 -53.80 -84.70
N SER A 361 -61.26 -53.20 -85.83
CA SER A 361 -59.86 -53.16 -86.28
C SER A 361 -59.15 -51.80 -86.14
N SER A 362 -59.74 -50.84 -85.41
CA SER A 362 -59.16 -49.48 -85.26
C SER A 362 -59.00 -48.97 -83.83
N LEU A 363 -59.05 -49.82 -82.80
CA LEU A 363 -59.03 -49.37 -81.40
C LEU A 363 -58.04 -50.05 -80.44
N GLU A 364 -57.04 -50.79 -80.95
CA GLU A 364 -55.97 -51.35 -80.11
C GLU A 364 -54.59 -51.20 -80.75
N SER A 365 -54.06 -49.98 -80.78
CA SER A 365 -52.62 -49.77 -81.01
C SER A 365 -52.12 -48.38 -80.56
N GLU A 366 -52.47 -47.95 -79.36
CA GLU A 366 -51.68 -46.93 -78.63
C GLU A 366 -51.56 -47.32 -77.16
N SER A 367 -50.78 -48.38 -76.92
CA SER A 367 -50.21 -48.65 -75.60
C SER A 367 -49.33 -47.47 -75.21
N PHE A 368 -49.73 -46.71 -74.20
CA PHE A 368 -48.88 -45.76 -73.49
C PHE A 368 -47.60 -46.47 -73.04
N LYS A 369 -46.48 -46.19 -73.73
CA LYS A 369 -45.15 -46.39 -73.16
C LYS A 369 -44.90 -45.22 -72.21
N GLU A 370 -45.06 -45.47 -70.91
CA GLU A 370 -44.47 -44.58 -69.90
C GLU A 370 -42.96 -44.45 -70.15
N PRO A 371 -42.40 -43.24 -70.13
CA PRO A 371 -40.97 -43.04 -70.29
C PRO A 371 -40.20 -43.50 -69.03
N PRO A 372 -38.96 -43.99 -69.18
CA PRO A 372 -38.14 -44.47 -68.08
C PRO A 372 -37.55 -43.28 -67.30
N VAL A 373 -38.32 -42.71 -66.36
CA VAL A 373 -37.85 -41.59 -65.51
C VAL A 373 -37.96 -41.91 -64.01
N THR A 374 -38.53 -43.05 -63.62
CA THR A 374 -38.84 -43.34 -62.21
C THR A 374 -37.69 -43.98 -61.42
N THR A 375 -36.59 -44.38 -62.04
CA THR A 375 -35.44 -44.98 -61.33
C THR A 375 -34.55 -43.95 -60.62
N ASP A 376 -34.46 -42.72 -61.12
CA ASP A 376 -33.56 -41.69 -60.57
C ASP A 376 -34.22 -40.85 -59.44
N LEU A 377 -35.54 -40.70 -59.45
CA LEU A 377 -36.28 -40.10 -58.33
C LEU A 377 -36.38 -41.05 -57.14
N SER A 378 -36.56 -42.35 -57.39
CA SER A 378 -36.63 -43.34 -56.32
C SER A 378 -35.30 -43.49 -55.57
N SER A 379 -34.16 -43.41 -56.27
CA SER A 379 -32.84 -43.43 -55.64
C SER A 379 -32.60 -42.16 -54.81
N LYS A 380 -33.02 -41.00 -55.32
CA LYS A 380 -32.88 -39.71 -54.62
C LYS A 380 -33.77 -39.60 -53.38
N ILE A 381 -34.97 -40.15 -53.42
CA ILE A 381 -35.86 -40.25 -52.23
C ILE A 381 -35.23 -41.15 -51.17
N LEU A 382 -34.63 -42.28 -51.56
CA LEU A 382 -33.95 -43.19 -50.62
C LEU A 382 -32.72 -42.52 -49.97
N GLN A 383 -31.96 -41.75 -50.75
CA GLN A 383 -30.80 -41.00 -50.27
C GLN A 383 -31.20 -39.92 -49.26
N LEU A 384 -32.24 -39.13 -49.55
CA LEU A 384 -32.76 -38.11 -48.64
C LEU A 384 -33.35 -38.70 -47.35
N MET A 385 -33.93 -39.90 -47.41
CA MET A 385 -34.39 -40.62 -46.22
C MET A 385 -33.22 -41.06 -45.32
N LEU A 386 -32.13 -41.56 -45.91
CA LEU A 386 -30.94 -41.96 -45.16
C LEU A 386 -30.23 -40.76 -44.52
N GLU A 387 -30.15 -39.64 -45.23
CA GLU A 387 -29.58 -38.39 -44.74
C GLU A 387 -30.41 -37.81 -43.58
N ASN A 388 -31.74 -37.79 -43.69
CA ASN A 388 -32.62 -37.38 -42.59
C ASN A 388 -32.46 -38.28 -41.36
N LYS A 389 -32.33 -39.59 -41.54
CA LYS A 389 -32.10 -40.53 -40.43
C LYS A 389 -30.77 -40.26 -39.73
N TYR A 390 -29.72 -39.95 -40.49
CA TYR A 390 -28.41 -39.58 -39.95
C TYR A 390 -28.46 -38.26 -39.18
N LEU A 391 -29.05 -37.22 -39.77
CA LEU A 391 -29.23 -35.91 -39.13
C LEU A 391 -30.04 -36.01 -37.84
N LYS A 392 -31.13 -36.79 -37.84
CA LYS A 392 -31.93 -37.03 -36.62
C LYS A 392 -31.12 -37.73 -35.51
N THR A 393 -30.18 -38.59 -35.89
CA THR A 393 -29.29 -39.25 -34.93
C THR A 393 -28.21 -38.30 -34.40
N GLN A 394 -27.74 -37.36 -35.21
CA GLN A 394 -26.81 -36.29 -34.80
C GLN A 394 -27.49 -35.29 -33.84
N VAL A 395 -28.74 -34.88 -34.14
CA VAL A 395 -29.53 -34.00 -33.27
C VAL A 395 -29.77 -34.64 -31.91
N ASN A 396 -30.20 -35.91 -31.86
CA ASN A 396 -30.38 -36.60 -30.59
C ASN A 396 -29.07 -36.76 -29.78
N LYS A 397 -27.91 -36.84 -30.44
CA LYS A 397 -26.58 -36.86 -29.79
C LYS A 397 -26.15 -35.48 -29.27
N LEU A 398 -26.67 -34.40 -29.85
CA LEU A 398 -26.42 -33.03 -29.39
C LEU A 398 -27.36 -32.67 -28.25
N GLU A 399 -28.65 -33.03 -28.34
CA GLU A 399 -29.61 -32.84 -27.24
C GLU A 399 -29.20 -33.60 -25.97
N SER A 400 -28.65 -34.81 -26.09
CA SER A 400 -28.14 -35.54 -24.92
C SER A 400 -26.83 -34.96 -24.35
N LYS A 401 -26.10 -34.13 -25.10
CA LYS A 401 -24.92 -33.40 -24.60
C LYS A 401 -25.25 -32.05 -23.98
N VAL A 402 -26.39 -31.45 -24.36
CA VAL A 402 -26.87 -30.17 -23.80
C VAL A 402 -27.59 -30.38 -22.47
N SER A 403 -28.20 -31.56 -22.25
CA SER A 403 -28.94 -31.87 -21.02
C SER A 403 -28.09 -31.97 -19.73
N ASP A 404 -26.76 -32.07 -19.83
CA ASP A 404 -25.86 -32.22 -18.66
C ASP A 404 -25.10 -30.93 -18.30
N HIS A 405 -25.28 -29.85 -19.07
CA HIS A 405 -24.67 -28.56 -18.76
C HIS A 405 -25.68 -27.63 -18.10
N ASP A 406 -25.58 -27.49 -16.77
CA ASP A 406 -26.24 -26.43 -16.01
C ASP A 406 -25.72 -25.07 -16.52
N GLU A 407 -26.49 -24.40 -17.39
CA GLU A 407 -26.17 -23.05 -17.90
C GLU A 407 -25.90 -22.05 -16.74
N VAL A 408 -26.52 -22.31 -15.58
CA VAL A 408 -26.29 -21.58 -14.33
C VAL A 408 -24.85 -21.70 -13.84
N ASP A 409 -24.23 -22.87 -13.92
CA ASP A 409 -22.83 -23.07 -13.50
C ASP A 409 -21.85 -22.31 -14.39
N GLU A 410 -22.16 -22.16 -15.68
CA GLU A 410 -21.32 -21.42 -16.61
C GLU A 410 -21.35 -19.91 -16.33
N PHE A 411 -22.53 -19.35 -16.03
CA PHE A 411 -22.65 -17.96 -15.56
C PHE A 411 -21.96 -17.73 -14.21
N LEU A 412 -22.00 -18.72 -13.30
CA LEU A 412 -21.36 -18.63 -11.99
C LEU A 412 -19.83 -18.70 -12.02
N LYS A 413 -19.20 -19.08 -13.14
CA LYS A 413 -17.73 -18.97 -13.29
C LYS A 413 -17.21 -17.54 -13.12
N GLN A 414 -18.07 -16.52 -13.29
CA GLN A 414 -17.72 -15.12 -13.03
C GLN A 414 -17.62 -14.80 -11.53
N TYR A 415 -18.11 -15.70 -10.65
CA TYR A 415 -18.13 -15.57 -9.19
C TYR A 415 -17.60 -16.83 -8.48
N PRO A 416 -16.35 -17.28 -8.77
CA PRO A 416 -15.88 -18.64 -8.48
C PRO A 416 -15.77 -18.98 -6.98
N GLU A 417 -15.71 -17.99 -6.10
CA GLU A 417 -15.51 -18.18 -4.65
C GLU A 417 -16.73 -17.78 -3.81
N MET A 418 -17.81 -17.29 -4.43
CA MET A 418 -18.95 -16.74 -3.70
C MET A 418 -20.08 -17.75 -3.48
N PHE A 419 -20.24 -18.71 -4.38
CA PHE A 419 -21.36 -19.66 -4.37
C PHE A 419 -20.86 -21.11 -4.32
N SER A 420 -21.33 -21.87 -3.33
CA SER A 420 -21.04 -23.32 -3.23
C SER A 420 -22.25 -24.14 -3.67
N LYS A 421 -22.12 -24.94 -4.73
CA LYS A 421 -23.23 -25.74 -5.29
C LYS A 421 -23.71 -26.81 -4.31
N ILE A 422 -25.02 -26.91 -4.13
CA ILE A 422 -25.69 -27.96 -3.33
C ILE A 422 -26.30 -29.00 -4.28
N SER A 423 -27.12 -28.52 -5.21
CA SER A 423 -27.80 -29.29 -6.25
C SER A 423 -28.11 -28.38 -7.44
N VAL A 424 -28.64 -28.92 -8.52
CA VAL A 424 -29.09 -28.17 -9.72
C VAL A 424 -29.99 -27.01 -9.28
N GLY A 425 -29.56 -25.77 -9.55
CA GLY A 425 -30.26 -24.53 -9.19
C GLY A 425 -30.22 -24.12 -7.71
N GLN A 426 -29.48 -24.80 -6.83
CA GLN A 426 -29.38 -24.48 -5.40
C GLN A 426 -27.93 -24.33 -4.92
N TYR A 427 -27.62 -23.21 -4.28
CA TYR A 427 -26.26 -22.83 -3.87
C TYR A 427 -26.23 -22.26 -2.44
N TYR A 428 -25.07 -22.27 -1.81
CA TYR A 428 -24.79 -21.53 -0.57
C TYR A 428 -24.02 -20.25 -0.87
N TYR A 429 -24.44 -19.15 -0.27
CA TYR A 429 -23.73 -17.87 -0.19
C TYR A 429 -23.63 -17.44 1.27
N ASN A 430 -22.42 -17.33 1.84
CA ASN A 430 -22.18 -16.96 3.24
C ASN A 430 -23.12 -17.68 4.24
N ASN A 431 -23.17 -19.02 4.18
CA ASN A 431 -24.04 -19.90 4.99
C ASN A 431 -25.55 -19.77 4.75
N THR A 432 -26.00 -18.98 3.77
CA THR A 432 -27.41 -18.86 3.39
C THR A 432 -27.68 -19.67 2.14
N LYS A 433 -28.74 -20.49 2.17
CA LYS A 433 -29.19 -21.25 1.00
C LYS A 433 -29.93 -20.31 0.03
N VAL A 434 -29.50 -20.29 -1.22
CA VAL A 434 -30.07 -19.46 -2.28
C VAL A 434 -30.41 -20.33 -3.50
N ASN A 435 -31.49 -19.98 -4.20
CA ASN A 435 -31.86 -20.64 -5.46
C ASN A 435 -31.49 -19.74 -6.62
N LEU A 436 -30.73 -20.26 -7.57
CA LEU A 436 -30.25 -19.54 -8.75
C LEU A 436 -30.84 -20.16 -10.02
N PHE A 437 -31.31 -19.32 -10.93
CA PHE A 437 -31.87 -19.75 -12.21
C PHE A 437 -31.70 -18.64 -13.25
N ILE A 438 -31.78 -19.01 -14.53
CA ILE A 438 -31.69 -18.07 -15.65
C ILE A 438 -33.10 -17.83 -16.19
N GLU A 439 -33.51 -16.58 -16.27
CA GLU A 439 -34.76 -16.15 -16.90
C GLU A 439 -34.48 -14.91 -17.74
N ASN A 440 -34.94 -14.89 -18.99
CA ASN A 440 -34.68 -13.80 -19.95
C ASN A 440 -33.18 -13.42 -20.09
N SER A 441 -32.31 -14.43 -20.13
CA SER A 441 -30.85 -14.26 -20.23
C SER A 441 -30.19 -13.52 -19.05
N ALA A 442 -30.89 -13.36 -17.93
CA ALA A 442 -30.35 -12.80 -16.70
C ALA A 442 -30.26 -13.87 -15.60
N LEU A 443 -29.17 -13.86 -14.83
CA LEU A 443 -28.99 -14.72 -13.67
C LEU A 443 -29.74 -14.14 -12.47
N LEU A 444 -30.79 -14.82 -12.03
CA LEU A 444 -31.66 -14.41 -10.94
C LEU A 444 -31.41 -15.24 -9.68
N CYS A 445 -31.59 -14.59 -8.54
CA CYS A 445 -31.47 -15.16 -7.21
C CYS A 445 -32.79 -15.03 -6.47
N ARG A 446 -33.28 -16.13 -5.88
CA ARG A 446 -34.47 -16.16 -5.04
C ARG A 446 -34.10 -16.42 -3.58
N VAL A 447 -34.24 -15.39 -2.76
CA VAL A 447 -34.07 -15.41 -1.30
C VAL A 447 -35.22 -14.62 -0.69
N GLY A 448 -36.37 -15.28 -0.53
CA GLY A 448 -37.65 -14.60 -0.29
C GLY A 448 -38.22 -14.00 -1.58
N ASN A 449 -37.64 -12.87 -2.03
CA ASN A 449 -37.97 -12.21 -3.30
C ASN A 449 -36.99 -12.61 -4.42
N ILE A 450 -37.41 -12.44 -5.67
CA ILE A 450 -36.59 -12.66 -6.87
C ILE A 450 -35.90 -11.35 -7.22
N MET A 451 -34.57 -11.38 -7.37
CA MET A 451 -33.75 -10.23 -7.77
C MET A 451 -32.57 -10.69 -8.63
N THR A 452 -31.88 -9.77 -9.30
CA THR A 452 -30.67 -10.14 -10.04
C THR A 452 -29.55 -10.55 -9.06
N VAL A 453 -28.63 -11.42 -9.49
CA VAL A 453 -27.47 -11.79 -8.64
C VAL A 453 -26.64 -10.55 -8.27
N HIS A 454 -26.56 -9.55 -9.14
CA HIS A 454 -25.86 -8.31 -8.84
C HIS A 454 -26.53 -7.53 -7.69
N ASP A 455 -27.85 -7.36 -7.74
CA ASP A 455 -28.61 -6.68 -6.68
C ASP A 455 -28.56 -7.44 -5.36
N PHE A 456 -28.58 -8.78 -5.43
CA PHE A 456 -28.42 -9.65 -4.27
C PHE A 456 -27.05 -9.43 -3.59
N LEU A 457 -25.97 -9.43 -4.37
CA LEU A 457 -24.62 -9.22 -3.85
C LEU A 457 -24.46 -7.84 -3.22
N ILE A 458 -25.01 -6.78 -3.83
CA ILE A 458 -24.99 -5.42 -3.27
C ILE A 458 -25.76 -5.37 -1.94
N SER A 459 -26.94 -5.98 -1.90
CA SER A 459 -27.80 -5.97 -0.70
C SER A 459 -27.19 -6.73 0.47
N PHE A 460 -26.50 -7.85 0.22
CA PHE A 460 -25.89 -8.69 1.25
C PHE A 460 -24.48 -8.25 1.67
N THR A 461 -23.74 -7.53 0.82
CA THR A 461 -22.39 -7.01 1.18
C THR A 461 -22.44 -5.73 2.00
N HIS A 462 -23.52 -4.94 1.89
CA HIS A 462 -23.71 -3.71 2.67
C HIS A 462 -24.58 -3.88 3.92
N GLY A 463 -25.13 -5.07 4.16
CA GLY A 463 -25.89 -5.40 5.36
C GLY A 463 -24.98 -5.80 6.52
N SER A 464 -24.72 -4.86 7.43
CA SER A 464 -24.10 -5.13 8.74
C SER A 464 -24.82 -6.25 9.50
N ASN A 465 -24.09 -7.32 9.85
CA ASN A 465 -24.30 -8.29 10.94
C ASN A 465 -25.63 -8.21 11.73
N SER A 466 -26.77 -8.40 11.07
CA SER A 466 -28.08 -8.51 11.71
C SER A 466 -28.73 -9.80 11.26
N THR A 467 -28.79 -10.76 12.18
CA THR A 467 -29.39 -12.09 12.02
C THR A 467 -30.93 -12.04 12.12
N THR A 468 -31.59 -11.09 11.45
CA THR A 468 -33.03 -11.13 11.21
C THR A 468 -33.41 -10.43 9.89
N PRO A 469 -34.25 -11.03 9.03
CA PRO A 469 -34.70 -10.41 7.80
C PRO A 469 -35.72 -9.32 8.15
N CYS A 470 -35.35 -8.06 7.96
CA CYS A 470 -36.29 -6.94 8.06
C CYS A 470 -37.05 -6.82 6.74
N ASP A 471 -38.38 -6.87 6.83
CA ASP A 471 -39.31 -6.47 5.77
C ASP A 471 -38.99 -5.04 5.32
N ILE A 472 -38.37 -4.89 4.15
CA ILE A 472 -38.22 -3.59 3.48
C ILE A 472 -39.36 -3.49 2.47
N SER A 473 -40.48 -2.91 2.90
CA SER A 473 -41.53 -2.45 2.00
C SER A 473 -41.02 -1.25 1.19
N PHE A 474 -40.79 -1.45 -0.11
CA PHE A 474 -40.53 -0.35 -1.05
C PHE A 474 -41.81 0.48 -1.23
N LYS A 475 -41.77 1.75 -0.83
CA LYS A 475 -42.76 2.75 -1.26
C LYS A 475 -42.35 3.28 -2.63
N GLU A 476 -43.26 3.12 -3.59
CA GLU A 476 -43.19 3.67 -4.93
C GLU A 476 -42.98 5.19 -4.93
N THR A 477 -42.01 5.66 -5.70
CA THR A 477 -42.03 7.02 -6.26
C THR A 477 -41.81 6.92 -7.77
N THR A 478 -42.91 6.82 -8.49
CA THR A 478 -43.03 7.10 -9.91
C THR A 478 -42.94 8.62 -10.12
N LYS A 479 -41.91 9.09 -10.83
CA LYS A 479 -41.94 10.40 -11.49
C LYS A 479 -41.38 10.31 -12.91
N HIS A 480 -42.34 10.18 -13.83
CA HIS A 480 -42.49 10.89 -15.10
C HIS A 480 -41.23 11.16 -15.95
N CYS A 481 -41.12 10.40 -17.05
CA CYS A 481 -40.47 10.80 -18.28
C CYS A 481 -41.31 11.85 -19.03
N GLN A 482 -40.69 12.95 -19.44
CA GLN A 482 -40.95 13.67 -20.71
C GLN A 482 -39.96 14.84 -20.79
N GLU A 483 -38.96 14.75 -21.68
CA GLU A 483 -38.88 15.60 -22.87
C GLU A 483 -37.59 15.33 -23.65
N VAL A 484 -37.79 15.24 -24.96
CA VAL A 484 -36.86 15.00 -26.06
C VAL A 484 -36.33 16.36 -26.53
N ALA A 485 -35.03 16.47 -26.83
CA ALA A 485 -34.53 17.08 -28.07
C ALA A 485 -33.00 17.16 -28.11
N SER A 486 -32.44 16.41 -29.06
CA SER A 486 -31.51 16.90 -30.09
C SER A 486 -30.21 17.59 -29.67
N GLU A 487 -29.08 16.92 -29.90
CA GLU A 487 -28.00 17.46 -30.76
C GLU A 487 -27.12 16.31 -31.26
N ILE A 488 -27.39 15.89 -32.50
CA ILE A 488 -26.51 15.07 -33.31
C ILE A 488 -25.52 16.04 -33.94
N GLY A 489 -24.28 16.03 -33.46
CA GLY A 489 -23.16 16.78 -34.02
C GLY A 489 -22.18 15.82 -34.67
N GLU A 490 -21.99 16.01 -35.98
CA GLU A 490 -21.36 15.11 -36.93
C GLU A 490 -19.89 14.80 -36.64
N CYS A 491 -19.54 13.53 -36.88
CA CYS A 491 -18.19 13.01 -36.89
C CYS A 491 -17.61 13.24 -38.30
N SER A 492 -16.68 14.19 -38.45
CA SER A 492 -15.95 14.39 -39.71
C SER A 492 -14.54 13.80 -39.63
N TYR A 493 -14.34 12.73 -40.40
CA TYR A 493 -13.05 12.24 -40.87
C TYR A 493 -12.24 13.39 -41.51
N MET A 494 -11.01 13.62 -41.04
CA MET A 494 -9.96 14.22 -41.87
C MET A 494 -8.66 13.44 -41.71
N SER A 495 -8.15 13.02 -42.86
CA SER A 495 -6.96 12.22 -43.12
C SER A 495 -5.65 12.93 -42.79
N GLU A 496 -4.67 12.13 -42.38
CA GLU A 496 -3.24 12.45 -42.45
C GLU A 496 -2.80 12.61 -43.92
N GLU A 497 -2.03 13.67 -44.22
CA GLU A 497 -0.70 13.59 -44.85
C GLU A 497 -0.13 15.00 -45.15
N ASP A 498 1.16 15.14 -44.80
CA ASP A 498 2.19 16.04 -45.31
C ASP A 498 2.08 17.57 -45.20
N LYS A 499 2.93 18.13 -44.31
CA LYS A 499 4.03 19.04 -44.72
C LYS A 499 5.09 19.23 -43.64
N LYS A 500 6.33 19.14 -44.12
CA LYS A 500 7.62 19.30 -43.46
C LYS A 500 7.96 20.76 -43.06
N ASP A 501 8.85 20.82 -42.07
CA ASP A 501 9.93 21.80 -41.85
C ASP A 501 9.56 23.28 -41.64
N GLU A 502 9.67 23.76 -40.40
CA GLU A 502 10.57 24.88 -40.10
C GLU A 502 10.93 24.98 -38.61
N ALA A 503 12.22 25.17 -38.35
CA ALA A 503 12.83 25.32 -37.04
C ALA A 503 12.63 26.74 -36.48
N LYS A 504 12.45 26.87 -35.16
CA LYS A 504 13.34 27.60 -34.23
C LYS A 504 12.67 27.91 -32.89
N LYS A 505 13.38 27.50 -31.83
CA LYS A 505 13.60 28.17 -30.53
C LYS A 505 12.58 29.23 -30.11
N LYS A 506 11.95 29.01 -28.95
CA LYS A 506 11.95 29.99 -27.85
C LYS A 506 11.55 29.34 -26.53
N ASP A 507 12.46 29.47 -25.56
CA ASP A 507 12.23 29.30 -24.14
C ASP A 507 11.00 30.08 -23.69
N PHE A 508 10.13 29.49 -22.86
CA PHE A 508 9.44 30.24 -21.84
C PHE A 508 9.14 29.39 -20.60
N LYS A 509 9.59 29.95 -19.48
CA LYS A 509 9.39 29.55 -18.09
C LYS A 509 7.89 29.48 -17.72
N GLY A 510 7.59 28.60 -16.76
CA GLY A 510 6.39 28.66 -15.90
C GLY A 510 5.57 27.37 -15.99
N LYS A 511 5.05 26.77 -14.93
CA LYS A 511 4.79 27.21 -13.56
C LYS A 511 4.86 25.99 -12.64
N GLN A 512 5.61 26.09 -11.53
CA GLN A 512 5.38 25.23 -10.38
C GLN A 512 4.03 25.61 -9.76
N VAL A 513 3.07 24.69 -9.77
CA VAL A 513 1.84 24.80 -8.99
C VAL A 513 2.14 24.30 -7.58
N LEU A 514 2.42 25.25 -6.68
CA LEU A 514 2.46 25.05 -5.24
C LEU A 514 1.03 24.79 -4.73
N PHE A 515 0.67 23.53 -4.50
CA PHE A 515 -0.48 23.19 -3.67
C PHE A 515 -0.14 23.47 -2.20
N LYS A 516 -0.42 24.69 -1.72
CA LYS A 516 -0.56 24.97 -0.29
C LYS A 516 -1.87 24.32 0.21
N LYS A 517 -1.81 23.08 0.69
CA LYS A 517 -2.83 22.56 1.60
C LYS A 517 -2.63 23.24 2.96
N GLN A 518 -3.50 24.20 3.28
CA GLN A 518 -3.63 24.72 4.63
C GLN A 518 -4.18 23.60 5.53
N PHE A 519 -3.33 23.05 6.40
CA PHE A 519 -3.77 22.29 7.56
C PHE A 519 -4.44 23.27 8.54
N LYS A 520 -5.74 23.11 8.77
CA LYS A 520 -6.42 23.67 9.95
C LYS A 520 -6.16 22.71 11.11
N PRO A 521 -5.54 23.13 12.22
CA PRO A 521 -5.55 22.32 13.44
C PRO A 521 -6.93 22.45 14.10
N GLU A 522 -7.58 21.30 14.32
CA GLU A 522 -8.75 21.20 15.18
C GLU A 522 -8.38 21.64 16.60
N LYS A 523 -9.14 22.59 17.14
CA LYS A 523 -9.08 23.02 18.54
C LYS A 523 -9.60 21.87 19.41
N LYS A 524 -8.70 21.08 20.00
CA LYS A 524 -9.03 20.22 21.15
C LYS A 524 -9.08 21.07 22.41
N THR A 525 -10.28 21.29 22.91
CA THR A 525 -10.55 21.85 24.25
C THR A 525 -10.04 20.88 25.31
N PHE A 526 -9.09 21.34 26.14
CA PHE A 526 -8.66 20.66 27.34
C PHE A 526 -9.77 20.73 28.40
N ALA A 527 -10.27 19.57 28.82
CA ALA A 527 -11.02 19.42 30.07
C ALA A 527 -10.03 19.15 31.21
N PRO A 528 -10.11 19.84 32.37
CA PRO A 528 -9.25 19.56 33.50
C PRO A 528 -9.75 18.30 34.24
N LEU A 529 -8.89 17.29 34.32
CA LEU A 529 -9.10 16.12 35.17
C LEU A 529 -8.96 16.53 36.64
N ARG A 530 -10.07 16.38 37.37
CA ARG A 530 -10.19 16.57 38.82
C ARG A 530 -9.20 15.67 39.55
N GLN A 531 -8.43 16.27 40.45
CA GLN A 531 -7.76 15.58 41.55
C GLN A 531 -8.83 15.03 42.51
N THR A 532 -8.81 13.73 42.75
CA THR A 532 -9.46 13.13 43.93
C THR A 532 -8.38 12.65 44.87
N SER A 533 -8.23 13.39 45.96
CA SER A 533 -7.57 12.98 47.19
C SER A 533 -8.28 11.75 47.78
N ALA A 534 -7.55 10.67 48.00
CA ALA A 534 -7.96 9.61 48.91
C ALA A 534 -6.86 9.40 49.95
N HIS A 535 -7.30 9.49 51.19
CA HIS A 535 -6.56 9.41 52.43
C HIS A 535 -5.85 8.07 52.64
N PHE A 536 -4.70 8.19 53.32
CA PHE A 536 -4.14 7.29 54.32
C PHE A 536 -4.97 6.05 54.70
N ASP A 537 -4.32 4.88 54.67
CA ASP A 537 -4.41 3.98 55.81
C ASP A 537 -3.08 3.28 56.11
N ARG A 538 -2.64 3.44 57.35
CA ARG A 538 -1.49 2.77 57.96
C ARG A 538 -1.92 1.37 58.38
N ARG A 539 -1.15 0.33 58.05
CA ARG A 539 -0.98 -0.81 58.97
C ARG A 539 0.47 -1.26 59.06
N LYS A 540 0.91 -1.29 60.31
CA LYS A 540 2.16 -1.82 60.82
C LYS A 540 2.10 -3.36 60.90
N THR A 541 3.30 -3.94 60.85
CA THR A 541 3.78 -5.19 61.49
C THR A 541 3.16 -6.52 61.08
N LYS A 542 3.98 -7.40 60.49
CA LYS A 542 4.87 -8.30 61.24
C LYS A 542 6.13 -8.58 60.45
#